data_AF-A0A8T3AS31-F1
#
_entry.id   AF-A0A8T3AS31-F1
#
_cell.length_a   1.000
_cell.length_b   1.000
_cell.length_c   1.000
_cell.angle_alpha   90.00
_cell.angle_beta   90.00
_cell.angle_gamma   90.00
#
_symmetry.space_group_name_H-M   'P 1'
#
loop_
_entity.id
_entity.type
_entity.pdbx_description
1 polymer ?
#
loop_
_entity_poly.entity_id
_entity_poly.type
_entity_poly.pdbx_seq_one_letter_code
_entity_poly.pdbx_strand_id
1 'polypeptide(L)'
;MGGFSTYQYEILILKLFLVMKSYLLLMVNANDILGKIEGKEIRYTITAEDIRRELKIEPFVILESAPQIEEEKVQRAVVNETCPKCNNSQLEYYTKQLRSADEGQTVFYECPKCWYKYSLNT
;
A
#
# COMPACT_ATOMS: atom_id res chain seq x y z
N MET A 1 51.89 -20.47 21.86
CA MET A 1 51.96 -19.54 20.71
C MET A 1 51.60 -20.34 19.47
N GLY A 2 50.32 -20.32 19.06
CA GLY A 2 49.84 -21.07 17.89
C GLY A 2 50.07 -20.25 16.63
N GLY A 3 51.10 -20.57 15.86
CA GLY A 3 51.32 -19.98 14.54
C GLY A 3 50.33 -20.59 13.54
N PHE A 4 49.46 -19.76 12.96
CA PHE A 4 48.59 -20.21 11.87
C PHE A 4 49.44 -20.61 10.66
N SER A 5 49.14 -21.75 10.04
CA SER A 5 49.86 -22.24 8.85
C SER A 5 49.63 -21.34 7.64
N THR A 6 50.57 -21.30 6.69
CA THR A 6 50.47 -20.51 5.45
C THR A 6 49.17 -20.78 4.67
N TYR A 7 48.69 -22.02 4.69
CA TYR A 7 47.39 -22.43 4.14
C TYR A 7 46.20 -21.69 4.75
N GLN A 8 46.26 -21.38 6.04
CA GLN A 8 45.19 -20.66 6.72
C GLN A 8 45.06 -19.21 6.21
N TYR A 9 46.20 -18.57 5.89
CA TYR A 9 46.21 -17.24 5.28
C TYR A 9 45.68 -17.26 3.86
N GLU A 10 46.03 -18.26 3.05
CA GLU A 10 45.48 -18.41 1.69
C GLU A 10 43.97 -18.60 1.69
N ILE A 11 43.45 -19.45 2.59
CA ILE A 11 42.00 -19.66 2.75
C ILE A 11 41.31 -18.36 3.19
N LEU A 12 41.91 -17.59 4.09
CA LEU A 12 41.37 -16.31 4.55
C LEU A 12 41.33 -15.27 3.41
N ILE A 13 42.39 -15.21 2.59
CA ILE A 13 42.48 -14.33 1.41
C ILE A 13 41.43 -14.73 0.38
N LEU A 14 41.26 -16.03 0.09
CA LEU A 14 40.24 -16.54 -0.82
C LEU A 14 38.82 -16.21 -0.32
N LYS A 15 38.55 -16.37 0.98
CA LYS A 15 37.27 -15.95 1.58
C LYS A 15 37.04 -14.45 1.44
N LEU A 16 38.06 -13.64 1.70
CA LEU A 16 37.98 -12.18 1.51
C LEU A 16 37.71 -11.83 0.04
N PHE A 17 38.33 -12.54 -0.90
CA PHE A 17 38.12 -12.34 -2.35
C PHE A 17 36.71 -12.73 -2.78
N LEU A 18 36.16 -13.83 -2.26
CA LEU A 18 34.79 -14.26 -2.52
C LEU A 18 33.77 -13.26 -1.98
N VAL A 19 34.00 -12.74 -0.77
CA VAL A 19 33.17 -11.68 -0.18
C VAL A 19 33.27 -10.40 -1.01
N MET A 20 34.48 -9.95 -1.36
CA MET A 20 34.69 -8.79 -2.22
C MET A 20 33.99 -8.94 -3.59
N LYS A 21 34.04 -10.14 -4.18
CA LYS A 21 33.39 -10.45 -5.46
C LYS A 21 31.86 -10.44 -5.35
N SER A 22 31.29 -10.91 -4.25
CA SER A 22 29.83 -10.85 -4.02
C SER A 22 29.35 -9.42 -3.82
N TYR A 23 30.08 -8.60 -3.05
CA TYR A 23 29.79 -7.16 -2.90
C TYR A 23 29.88 -6.43 -4.25
N LEU A 24 30.91 -6.70 -5.05
CA LEU A 24 31.07 -6.09 -6.37
C LEU A 24 29.91 -6.44 -7.31
N LEU A 25 29.48 -7.71 -7.34
CA LEU A 25 28.35 -8.15 -8.16
C LEU A 25 27.03 -7.49 -7.73
N LEU A 26 26.80 -7.35 -6.42
CA LEU A 26 25.65 -6.64 -5.86
C LEU A 26 25.64 -5.16 -6.29
N MET A 27 26.79 -4.48 -6.23
CA MET A 27 26.93 -3.08 -6.64
C MET A 27 26.69 -2.89 -8.14
N VAL A 28 27.17 -3.81 -8.99
CA VAL A 28 26.92 -3.76 -10.44
C VAL A 28 25.44 -3.94 -10.78
N ASN A 29 24.74 -4.87 -10.11
CA ASN A 29 23.31 -5.08 -10.31
C ASN A 29 22.50 -3.85 -9.85
N ALA A 30 22.88 -3.25 -8.71
CA ALA A 30 22.26 -2.02 -8.23
C ALA A 30 22.39 -0.86 -9.23
N ASN A 31 23.57 -0.69 -9.86
CA ASN A 31 23.80 0.34 -10.88
C ASN A 31 22.95 0.14 -12.14
N ASP A 32 22.77 -1.11 -12.59
CA ASP A 32 21.90 -1.42 -13.73
C ASP A 32 20.42 -1.11 -13.42
N ILE A 33 19.97 -1.41 -12.20
CA ILE A 33 18.62 -1.04 -11.74
C ILE A 33 18.47 0.48 -11.63
N LEU A 34 19.46 1.18 -11.07
CA LEU A 34 19.48 2.64 -10.95
C LEU A 34 19.39 3.32 -12.32
N GLY A 35 20.13 2.84 -13.32
CA GLY A 35 20.04 3.34 -14.70
C GLY A 35 18.66 3.12 -15.34
N LYS A 36 17.96 2.04 -14.99
CA LYS A 36 16.58 1.77 -15.48
C LYS A 36 15.52 2.69 -14.88
N ILE A 37 15.80 3.35 -13.77
CA ILE A 37 14.87 4.27 -13.09
C ILE A 37 15.32 5.73 -13.18
N GLU A 38 16.51 6.00 -13.70
CA GLU A 38 17.00 7.35 -13.95
C GLU A 38 16.05 8.13 -14.87
N GLY A 39 15.74 9.37 -14.49
CA GLY A 39 14.84 10.25 -15.24
C GLY A 39 13.35 9.86 -15.18
N LYS A 40 12.96 8.82 -14.44
CA LYS A 40 11.55 8.47 -14.23
C LYS A 40 10.96 9.26 -13.06
N GLU A 41 9.77 9.82 -13.27
CA GLU A 41 9.01 10.50 -12.21
C GLU A 41 8.07 9.50 -11.53
N ILE A 42 8.09 9.45 -10.20
CA ILE A 42 7.13 8.68 -9.41
C ILE A 42 6.06 9.65 -8.92
N ARG A 43 4.80 9.39 -9.30
CA ARG A 43 3.63 10.13 -8.79
C ARG A 43 2.72 9.18 -8.05
N TYR A 44 2.37 9.55 -6.82
CA TYR A 44 1.37 8.87 -6.02
C TYR A 44 0.42 9.91 -5.42
N THR A 45 -0.85 9.56 -5.32
CA THR A 45 -1.87 10.34 -4.62
C THR A 45 -2.33 9.50 -3.44
N ILE A 46 -2.15 10.01 -2.24
CA ILE A 46 -2.57 9.34 -1.01
C ILE A 46 -3.51 10.31 -0.28
N THR A 47 -4.73 9.87 0.02
CA THR A 47 -5.64 10.68 0.84
C THR A 47 -5.42 10.44 2.33
N ALA A 48 -5.95 11.33 3.16
CA ALA A 48 -5.91 11.15 4.61
C ALA A 48 -6.61 9.84 5.03
N GLU A 49 -7.68 9.45 4.33
CA GLU A 49 -8.42 8.20 4.55
C GLU A 49 -7.58 6.98 4.19
N ASP A 50 -6.81 7.02 3.09
CA ASP A 50 -5.94 5.92 2.68
C ASP A 50 -4.89 5.62 3.78
N ILE A 51 -4.28 6.66 4.35
CA ILE A 51 -3.31 6.53 5.45
C ILE A 51 -3.97 6.01 6.72
N ARG A 52 -5.15 6.56 7.08
CA ARG A 52 -5.89 6.17 8.29
C ARG A 52 -6.24 4.68 8.27
N ARG A 53 -6.71 4.18 7.12
CA ARG A 53 -7.05 2.76 6.93
C ARG A 53 -5.84 1.86 7.04
N GLU A 54 -4.76 2.19 6.33
CA GLU A 54 -3.57 1.35 6.26
C GLU A 54 -2.89 1.24 7.63
N LEU A 55 -2.82 2.36 8.36
CA LEU A 55 -2.24 2.38 9.70
C LEU A 55 -3.18 1.87 10.80
N LYS A 56 -4.40 1.44 10.45
CA LYS A 56 -5.46 1.05 11.40
C LYS A 56 -5.64 2.09 12.51
N ILE A 57 -5.44 3.36 12.16
CA ILE A 57 -5.65 4.46 13.08
C ILE A 57 -7.16 4.64 13.14
N GLU A 58 -7.75 4.19 14.24
CA GLU A 58 -9.07 4.66 14.63
C GLU A 58 -9.00 6.20 14.64
N PRO A 59 -9.96 6.91 14.02
CA PRO A 59 -9.90 8.37 13.92
C PRO A 59 -9.87 8.94 15.34
N PHE A 60 -8.68 9.33 15.82
CA PHE A 60 -8.48 9.65 17.23
C PHE A 60 -8.53 11.15 17.48
N VAL A 61 -9.14 11.47 18.63
CA VAL A 61 -9.42 12.75 19.29
C VAL A 61 -10.60 13.56 18.74
N ILE A 62 -11.76 13.33 19.35
CA ILE A 62 -12.79 14.35 19.50
C ILE A 62 -12.17 15.44 20.38
N LEU A 63 -11.76 16.56 19.78
CA LEU A 63 -11.50 17.78 20.54
C LEU A 63 -12.87 18.29 21.00
N GLU A 64 -13.14 18.22 22.30
CA GLU A 64 -14.40 18.68 22.91
C GLU A 64 -14.72 20.16 22.58
N SER A 65 -13.74 20.91 22.07
CA SER A 65 -13.81 22.31 21.71
C SER A 65 -13.83 22.62 20.20
N ALA A 66 -13.75 21.63 19.31
CA ALA A 66 -13.84 21.86 17.87
C ALA A 66 -15.32 21.81 17.41
N PRO A 67 -15.78 22.75 16.56
CA PRO A 67 -17.12 22.70 16.00
C PRO A 67 -17.32 21.38 15.28
N GLN A 68 -18.43 20.70 15.59
CA GLN A 68 -18.75 19.39 15.04
C GLN A 68 -19.01 19.54 13.55
N ILE A 69 -17.97 19.36 12.75
CA ILE A 69 -18.16 18.99 11.35
C ILE A 69 -18.69 17.57 11.43
N GLU A 70 -19.99 17.42 11.25
CA GLU A 70 -20.65 16.14 11.05
C GLU A 70 -20.09 15.52 9.76
N GLU A 71 -18.88 14.97 9.82
CA GLU A 71 -18.47 13.94 8.89
C GLU A 71 -19.43 12.77 9.15
N GLU A 72 -20.52 12.72 8.39
CA GLU A 72 -21.41 11.57 8.31
C GLU A 72 -20.51 10.33 8.27
N LYS A 73 -20.51 9.56 9.37
CA LYS A 73 -19.93 8.22 9.39
C LYS A 73 -20.70 7.42 8.36
N VAL A 74 -20.21 7.42 7.12
CA VAL A 74 -20.73 6.58 6.06
C VAL A 74 -20.43 5.15 6.48
N GLN A 75 -21.43 4.49 7.07
CA GLN A 75 -21.34 3.09 7.46
C GLN A 75 -21.21 2.28 6.19
N ARG A 76 -20.01 1.72 5.99
CA ARG A 76 -19.71 0.83 4.87
C ARG A 76 -20.04 -0.59 5.30
N ALA A 77 -20.98 -1.21 4.60
CA ALA A 77 -21.35 -2.60 4.80
C ALA A 77 -20.61 -3.48 3.77
N VAL A 78 -20.27 -4.71 4.14
CA VAL A 78 -19.63 -5.66 3.23
C VAL A 78 -20.71 -6.56 2.62
N VAL A 79 -20.66 -6.75 1.30
CA VAL A 79 -21.53 -7.64 0.54
C VAL A 79 -20.72 -8.68 -0.22
N ASN A 80 -21.27 -9.89 -0.37
CA ASN A 80 -20.68 -10.99 -1.13
C ASN A 80 -20.95 -10.85 -2.64
N GLU A 81 -20.62 -9.70 -3.21
CA GLU A 81 -20.66 -9.49 -4.66
C GLU A 81 -19.25 -9.55 -5.26
N THR A 82 -19.16 -10.03 -6.50
CA THR A 82 -17.86 -10.17 -7.18
C THR A 82 -17.47 -8.87 -7.88
N CYS A 83 -16.26 -8.37 -7.60
CA CYS A 83 -15.72 -7.19 -8.27
C CYS A 83 -15.54 -7.43 -9.78
N PRO A 84 -16.12 -6.58 -10.66
CA PRO A 84 -16.04 -6.76 -12.12
C PRO A 84 -14.62 -6.53 -12.68
N LYS A 85 -13.72 -5.89 -11.91
CA LYS A 85 -12.35 -5.58 -12.35
C LYS A 85 -11.31 -6.65 -11.95
N CYS A 86 -11.46 -7.27 -10.77
CA CYS A 86 -10.41 -8.13 -10.20
C CYS A 86 -10.92 -9.45 -9.61
N ASN A 87 -12.21 -9.78 -9.78
CA ASN A 87 -12.84 -10.99 -9.27
C ASN A 87 -12.72 -11.20 -7.75
N ASN A 88 -12.55 -10.13 -6.96
CA ASN A 88 -12.67 -10.23 -5.50
C ASN A 88 -14.11 -10.60 -5.12
N SER A 89 -14.29 -11.55 -4.21
CA SER A 89 -15.61 -12.08 -3.83
C SER A 89 -16.43 -11.18 -2.89
N GLN A 90 -15.83 -10.10 -2.41
CA GLN A 90 -16.45 -9.15 -1.49
C GLN A 90 -16.27 -7.72 -1.99
N LEU A 91 -17.31 -6.92 -1.79
CA LEU A 91 -17.31 -5.49 -2.03
C LEU A 91 -17.81 -4.78 -0.77
N GLU A 92 -17.29 -3.58 -0.52
CA GLU A 92 -17.89 -2.67 0.45
C GLU A 92 -18.93 -1.82 -0.30
N TYR A 93 -20.09 -1.61 0.30
CA TYR A 93 -21.07 -0.68 -0.22
C TYR A 93 -21.50 0.32 0.85
N TYR A 94 -21.89 1.50 0.39
CA TYR A 94 -22.52 2.51 1.22
C TYR A 94 -23.53 3.28 0.40
N THR A 95 -24.53 3.81 1.06
CA THR A 95 -25.64 4.49 0.40
C THR A 95 -25.63 5.96 0.74
N LYS A 96 -25.78 6.83 -0.26
CA LYS A 96 -25.89 8.27 -0.05
C LYS A 96 -27.10 8.82 -0.80
N GLN A 97 -27.93 9.59 -0.11
CA GLN A 97 -29.00 10.33 -0.75
C GLN A 97 -28.39 11.59 -1.38
N LEU A 98 -28.37 11.63 -2.70
CA LEU A 98 -27.86 12.78 -3.47
C LEU A 98 -28.99 13.65 -4.04
N ARG A 99 -30.24 13.21 -3.92
CA ARG A 99 -31.43 13.87 -4.45
C ARG A 99 -32.55 13.81 -3.41
N SER A 100 -33.61 14.59 -3.62
CA SER A 100 -34.78 14.64 -2.74
C SER A 100 -35.35 13.23 -2.50
N ALA A 101 -36.06 13.05 -1.39
CA ALA A 101 -36.56 11.76 -0.91
C ALA A 101 -37.34 10.93 -1.95
N ASP A 102 -37.86 11.57 -3.01
CA ASP A 102 -38.70 10.95 -4.02
C ASP A 102 -37.94 10.25 -5.17
N GLU A 103 -36.60 10.36 -5.24
CA GLU A 103 -35.80 9.91 -6.40
C GLU A 103 -34.89 8.70 -6.15
N GLY A 104 -35.11 7.97 -5.06
CA GLY A 104 -34.34 6.77 -4.72
C GLY A 104 -32.97 7.08 -4.12
N GLN A 105 -32.24 6.03 -3.75
CA GLN A 105 -30.95 6.15 -3.07
C GLN A 105 -29.82 5.70 -3.98
N THR A 106 -28.74 6.47 -4.05
CA THR A 106 -27.55 6.02 -4.78
C THR A 106 -26.73 5.08 -3.89
N VAL A 107 -26.55 3.85 -4.36
CA VAL A 107 -25.69 2.84 -3.74
C VAL A 107 -24.31 2.92 -4.39
N PHE A 108 -23.28 3.14 -3.59
CA PHE A 108 -21.89 3.16 -4.01
C PHE A 108 -21.22 1.85 -3.61
N TYR A 109 -20.49 1.24 -4.53
CA TYR A 109 -19.70 0.03 -4.31
C TYR A 109 -18.21 0.35 -4.45
N GLU A 110 -17.39 -0.24 -3.59
CA GLU A 110 -15.93 -0.09 -3.56
C GLU A 110 -15.27 -1.46 -3.32
N CYS A 111 -14.31 -1.81 -4.17
CA CYS A 111 -13.55 -3.04 -4.01
C CYS A 111 -12.37 -2.85 -3.06
N PRO A 112 -12.28 -3.57 -1.93
CA PRO A 112 -11.16 -3.42 -0.99
C PRO A 112 -9.82 -3.91 -1.55
N LYS A 113 -9.85 -4.75 -2.60
CA LYS A 113 -8.63 -5.34 -3.19
C LYS A 113 -8.00 -4.49 -4.29
N CYS A 114 -8.81 -3.91 -5.18
CA CYS A 114 -8.32 -3.17 -6.36
C CYS A 114 -8.79 -1.72 -6.42
N TRP A 115 -9.54 -1.28 -5.40
CA TRP A 115 -9.99 0.11 -5.21
C TRP A 115 -10.88 0.63 -6.34
N TYR A 116 -11.47 -0.27 -7.13
CA TYR A 116 -12.47 0.07 -8.14
C TYR A 116 -13.76 0.54 -7.48
N LYS A 117 -14.34 1.63 -7.97
CA LYS A 117 -15.55 2.26 -7.45
C LYS A 117 -16.60 2.40 -8.55
N TYR A 118 -17.86 2.11 -8.24
CA TYR A 118 -18.99 2.34 -9.13
C TYR A 118 -20.25 2.64 -8.32
N SER A 119 -21.25 3.27 -8.94
CA SER A 119 -22.52 3.60 -8.28
C SER A 119 -23.71 3.10 -9.08
N LEU A 120 -24.72 2.62 -8.36
CA LEU A 120 -26.01 2.22 -8.89
C LEU A 120 -27.08 3.15 -8.32
N ASN A 121 -27.97 3.65 -9.18
CA ASN A 121 -29.16 4.37 -8.74
C ASN A 121 -30.29 3.36 -8.66
N THR A 122 -30.88 3.22 -7.47
CA THR A 122 -32.06 2.39 -7.21
C THR A 122 -33.20 3.29 -6.79
#